data_AF-A0A971GTN5-F1
#
_entry.id   AF-A0A971GTN5-F1
#
_cell.length_a   1.000
_cell.length_b   1.000
_cell.length_c   1.000
_cell.angle_alpha   90.00
_cell.angle_beta   90.00
_cell.angle_gamma   90.00
#
_symmetry.space_group_name_H-M   'P 1'
#
loop_
_entity.id
_entity.type
_entity.pdbx_description
1 polymer ?
#
loop_
_entity_poly.entity_id
_entity_poly.type
_entity_poly.pdbx_seq_one_letter_code
_entity_poly.pdbx_strand_id
1 'polypeptide(L)'
;MKTRFTLAVLTIMLCSVLFSAPERYSITTGVKESDTQLLFSREFFVNNIYLDFMVPFGLDTIFSESDYLQIFTELYNDLSVNYQKVLDIPVSGDRMLSILFKFMPVDDHISLMVISNYDIANKKLVAGGKDLSGCYSKQYFIVRNSLVPGHIFYIKDREGAVKKFRDESDYNGLADFYLFDDDSANDKDIPGILSAGFKKTPTGYNACMLKLTESQYFIFNRKFNKADISLRDAGKLATAITDPAQKKFITISVKLMRRVLNISRNIQNK
;
A
#
# COMPACT_ATOMS: atom_id res chain seq x y z
N MET A 1 -6.54 -73.20 -12.35
CA MET A 1 -6.08 -72.76 -13.69
C MET A 1 -6.28 -71.25 -13.81
N LYS A 2 -5.17 -70.52 -13.87
CA LYS A 2 -4.95 -69.14 -14.38
C LYS A 2 -5.98 -68.01 -14.13
N THR A 3 -5.50 -66.99 -13.40
CA THR A 3 -5.66 -65.52 -13.58
C THR A 3 -7.07 -64.93 -13.38
N ARG A 4 -7.27 -63.86 -12.59
CA ARG A 4 -6.66 -62.53 -12.79
C ARG A 4 -6.54 -61.73 -11.47
N PHE A 5 -5.46 -60.94 -11.44
CA PHE A 5 -5.23 -59.77 -10.59
C PHE A 5 -6.45 -58.85 -10.53
N THR A 6 -6.89 -58.52 -9.31
CA THR A 6 -7.54 -57.23 -9.04
C THR A 6 -7.03 -56.70 -7.72
N LEU A 7 -6.02 -55.85 -7.84
CA LEU A 7 -5.77 -54.66 -7.03
C LEU A 7 -6.10 -54.78 -5.53
N ALA A 8 -5.04 -54.99 -4.74
CA ALA A 8 -5.03 -54.69 -3.31
C ALA A 8 -5.38 -53.21 -3.12
N VAL A 9 -6.66 -52.94 -2.81
CA VAL A 9 -7.07 -51.66 -2.24
C VAL A 9 -6.60 -51.69 -0.80
N LEU A 10 -5.41 -51.09 -0.64
CA LEU A 10 -4.73 -50.80 0.60
C LEU A 10 -5.57 -49.80 1.42
N THR A 11 -6.62 -50.29 2.07
CA THR A 11 -7.32 -49.56 3.12
C THR A 11 -6.53 -49.74 4.41
N ILE A 12 -5.38 -49.06 4.56
CA ILE A 12 -4.75 -48.87 5.87
C ILE A 12 -4.29 -47.42 5.97
N MET A 13 -5.07 -46.69 6.77
CA MET A 13 -4.72 -45.46 7.48
C MET A 13 -4.23 -44.29 6.62
N LEU A 14 -5.21 -43.57 6.04
CA LEU A 14 -5.18 -42.12 6.09
C LEU A 14 -5.08 -41.69 7.57
N CYS A 15 -3.86 -41.59 8.09
CA CYS A 15 -3.55 -40.49 8.99
C CYS A 15 -3.55 -39.24 8.12
N SER A 16 -4.75 -38.71 7.85
CA SER A 16 -4.90 -37.31 7.53
C SER A 16 -4.51 -36.55 8.80
N VAL A 17 -3.21 -36.43 9.03
CA VAL A 17 -2.70 -35.21 9.62
C VAL A 17 -3.13 -34.15 8.61
N LEU A 18 -4.24 -33.49 8.93
CA LEU A 18 -4.52 -32.15 8.43
C LEU A 18 -3.32 -31.33 8.88
N PHE A 19 -2.22 -31.40 8.13
CA PHE A 19 -1.30 -30.30 8.06
C PHE A 19 -2.13 -29.21 7.39
N SER A 20 -2.90 -28.48 8.20
CA SER A 20 -3.27 -27.12 7.88
C SER A 20 -1.98 -26.50 7.39
N ALA A 21 -1.93 -26.12 6.12
CA ALA A 21 -0.80 -25.36 5.61
C ALA A 21 -0.55 -24.24 6.63
N PRO A 22 0.69 -24.03 7.10
CA PRO A 22 0.96 -23.05 8.14
C PRO A 22 0.30 -21.74 7.73
N GLU A 23 -0.53 -21.17 8.63
CA GLU A 23 -1.21 -19.90 8.37
C GLU A 23 -0.15 -18.89 7.95
N ARG A 24 -0.25 -18.39 6.71
CA ARG A 24 0.75 -17.49 6.13
C ARG A 24 0.77 -16.14 6.82
N TYR A 25 -0.31 -15.81 7.50
CA TYR A 25 -0.51 -14.65 8.34
C TYR A 25 -1.73 -14.87 9.23
N SER A 26 -1.87 -14.07 10.28
CA SER A 26 -3.10 -13.92 11.04
C SER A 26 -3.40 -12.44 11.27
N ILE A 27 -4.68 -12.10 11.40
CA ILE A 27 -5.12 -10.75 11.74
C ILE A 27 -5.89 -10.80 13.05
N THR A 28 -5.31 -10.22 14.09
CA THR A 28 -5.95 -10.09 15.41
C THR A 28 -6.62 -8.74 15.52
N THR A 29 -7.85 -8.70 16.03
CA THR A 29 -8.60 -7.47 16.24
C THR A 29 -8.67 -7.15 17.73
N GLY A 30 -8.50 -5.88 18.07
CA GLY A 30 -8.70 -5.38 19.43
C GLY A 30 -10.17 -5.34 19.81
N VAL A 31 -10.46 -4.97 21.07
CA VAL A 31 -11.84 -4.72 21.50
C VAL A 31 -12.32 -3.43 20.83
N LYS A 32 -13.48 -3.51 20.18
CA LYS A 32 -14.13 -2.34 19.59
C LYS A 32 -14.74 -1.49 20.71
N GLU A 33 -14.20 -0.30 20.93
CA GLU A 33 -14.68 0.62 21.99
C GLU A 33 -15.81 1.55 21.51
N SER A 34 -15.98 1.72 20.20
CA SER A 34 -16.96 2.63 19.61
C SER A 34 -17.59 2.02 18.37
N ASP A 35 -18.90 2.23 18.20
CA ASP A 35 -19.61 1.88 16.97
C ASP A 35 -19.41 2.89 15.84
N THR A 36 -18.67 3.98 16.09
CA THR A 36 -18.37 4.98 15.07
C THR A 36 -17.41 4.39 14.05
N GLN A 37 -17.95 4.03 12.90
CA GLN A 37 -17.17 3.53 11.78
C GLN A 37 -16.38 4.66 11.14
N LEU A 38 -15.08 4.43 10.95
CA LEU A 38 -14.23 5.32 10.18
C LEU A 38 -14.48 5.10 8.69
N LEU A 39 -14.82 6.19 8.00
CA LEU A 39 -15.06 6.19 6.56
C LEU A 39 -14.01 7.07 5.90
N PHE A 40 -13.13 6.45 5.11
CA PHE A 40 -12.20 7.14 4.22
C PHE A 40 -12.03 6.34 2.93
N SER A 41 -11.10 6.72 2.07
CA SER A 41 -10.84 6.03 0.82
C SER A 41 -9.96 4.83 1.07
N ARG A 42 -10.50 3.66 0.71
CA ARG A 42 -9.77 2.40 0.67
C ARG A 42 -8.58 2.47 -0.30
N GLU A 43 -8.69 3.24 -1.37
CA GLU A 43 -7.63 3.37 -2.37
C GLU A 43 -6.40 4.08 -1.79
N PHE A 44 -6.60 5.14 -0.98
CA PHE A 44 -5.53 5.76 -0.20
C PHE A 44 -4.94 4.79 0.83
N PHE A 45 -5.80 4.03 1.53
CA PHE A 45 -5.35 3.00 2.49
C PHE A 45 -4.44 1.96 1.83
N VAL A 46 -4.91 1.33 0.75
CA VAL A 46 -4.17 0.29 0.03
C VAL A 46 -2.86 0.85 -0.50
N ASN A 47 -2.88 2.02 -1.15
CA ASN A 47 -1.66 2.63 -1.69
C ASN A 47 -0.60 2.84 -0.60
N ASN A 48 -0.98 3.52 0.49
CA ASN A 48 -0.03 3.89 1.53
C ASN A 48 0.47 2.66 2.27
N ILE A 49 -0.43 1.78 2.73
CA ILE A 49 -0.04 0.61 3.50
C ILE A 49 0.74 -0.39 2.63
N TYR A 50 0.40 -0.56 1.35
CA TYR A 50 1.18 -1.42 0.47
C TYR A 50 2.60 -0.89 0.25
N LEU A 51 2.74 0.39 -0.11
CA LEU A 51 4.04 0.97 -0.43
C LEU A 51 4.92 1.20 0.80
N ASP A 52 4.32 1.50 1.96
CA ASP A 52 5.05 1.85 3.17
C ASP A 52 5.29 0.68 4.12
N PHE A 53 4.56 -0.44 3.96
CA PHE A 53 4.69 -1.61 4.83
C PHE A 53 4.94 -2.88 4.03
N MET A 54 4.11 -3.20 3.03
CA MET A 54 4.29 -4.47 2.31
C MET A 54 5.62 -4.53 1.56
N VAL A 55 6.01 -3.44 0.90
CA VAL A 55 7.26 -3.39 0.11
C VAL A 55 8.51 -3.33 1.00
N PRO A 56 8.63 -2.44 2.01
CA PRO A 56 9.87 -2.33 2.79
C PRO A 56 10.20 -3.59 3.60
N PHE A 57 9.18 -4.36 3.99
CA PHE A 57 9.37 -5.64 4.68
C PHE A 57 9.51 -6.84 3.72
N GLY A 58 9.58 -6.61 2.40
CA GLY A 58 9.73 -7.66 1.38
C GLY A 58 8.51 -8.58 1.24
N LEU A 59 7.38 -8.19 1.84
CA LEU A 59 6.14 -8.97 1.82
C LEU A 59 5.53 -9.02 0.42
N ASP A 60 5.87 -8.05 -0.44
CA ASP A 60 5.44 -7.93 -1.85
C ASP A 60 5.67 -9.21 -2.68
N THR A 61 6.66 -10.01 -2.27
CA THR A 61 7.08 -11.28 -2.88
C THR A 61 6.56 -12.54 -2.19
N ILE A 62 6.06 -12.42 -0.96
CA ILE A 62 5.63 -13.56 -0.12
C ILE A 62 4.15 -13.89 -0.36
N PHE A 63 3.32 -12.86 -0.42
CA PHE A 63 1.88 -13.03 -0.55
C PHE A 63 1.43 -13.09 -2.01
N SER A 64 0.45 -13.96 -2.25
CA SER A 64 -0.28 -14.02 -3.52
C SER A 64 -1.25 -12.82 -3.66
N GLU A 65 -1.81 -12.62 -4.86
CA GLU A 65 -2.84 -11.59 -5.04
C GLU A 65 -4.06 -11.84 -4.14
N SER A 66 -4.50 -13.09 -3.99
CA SER A 66 -5.61 -13.45 -3.10
C SER A 66 -5.31 -13.12 -1.64
N ASP A 67 -4.08 -13.38 -1.19
CA ASP A 67 -3.65 -13.05 0.17
C ASP A 67 -3.74 -11.53 0.42
N TYR A 68 -3.27 -10.69 -0.52
CA TYR A 68 -3.42 -9.25 -0.38
C TYR A 68 -4.88 -8.81 -0.32
N LEU A 69 -5.74 -9.35 -1.19
CA LEU A 69 -7.15 -8.99 -1.18
C LEU A 69 -7.78 -9.29 0.18
N GLN A 70 -7.48 -10.46 0.75
CA GLN A 70 -7.97 -10.84 2.06
C GLN A 70 -7.37 -9.94 3.17
N ILE A 71 -6.04 -9.77 3.22
CA ILE A 71 -5.37 -8.92 4.21
C ILE A 71 -5.93 -7.50 4.19
N PHE A 72 -6.01 -6.85 3.01
CA PHE A 72 -6.48 -5.49 2.92
C PHE A 72 -7.99 -5.35 3.18
N THR A 73 -8.79 -6.36 2.84
CA THR A 73 -10.22 -6.38 3.21
C THR A 73 -10.37 -6.46 4.72
N GLU A 74 -9.69 -7.42 5.35
CA GLU A 74 -9.73 -7.62 6.79
C GLU A 74 -9.16 -6.43 7.55
N LEU A 75 -8.05 -5.84 7.12
CA LEU A 75 -7.48 -4.66 7.76
C LEU A 75 -8.38 -3.43 7.64
N TYR A 76 -9.11 -3.28 6.54
CA TYR A 76 -9.94 -2.10 6.26
C TYR A 76 -11.37 -2.19 6.82
N ASN A 77 -11.90 -3.39 7.05
CA ASN A 77 -13.25 -3.56 7.56
C ASN A 77 -13.35 -3.21 9.05
N ASP A 78 -14.52 -2.72 9.46
CA ASP A 78 -14.88 -2.44 10.86
C ASP A 78 -13.93 -1.49 11.62
N LEU A 79 -13.25 -0.62 10.88
CA LEU A 79 -12.39 0.41 11.47
C LEU A 79 -13.21 1.37 12.31
N SER A 80 -12.72 1.66 13.53
CA SER A 80 -13.35 2.59 14.47
C SER A 80 -12.28 3.34 15.28
N VAL A 81 -12.68 4.41 15.97
CA VAL A 81 -11.77 5.17 16.84
C VAL A 81 -11.31 4.29 18.01
N ASN A 82 -10.04 4.42 18.40
CA ASN A 82 -9.35 3.59 19.41
C ASN A 82 -9.27 2.09 19.09
N TYR A 83 -9.69 1.70 17.90
CA TYR A 83 -9.60 0.33 17.45
C TYR A 83 -8.20 0.01 16.94
N GLN A 84 -7.80 -1.24 17.19
CA GLN A 84 -6.53 -1.75 16.73
C GLN A 84 -6.67 -3.07 15.98
N LYS A 85 -5.82 -3.25 14.98
CA LYS A 85 -5.60 -4.54 14.30
C LYS A 85 -4.13 -4.86 14.30
N VAL A 86 -3.79 -6.14 14.42
CA VAL A 86 -2.42 -6.63 14.33
C VAL A 86 -2.35 -7.64 13.19
N LEU A 87 -1.50 -7.38 12.21
CA LEU A 87 -1.13 -8.35 11.19
C LEU A 87 0.15 -9.06 11.64
N ASP A 88 0.06 -10.36 11.90
CA ASP A 88 1.19 -11.20 12.29
C ASP A 88 1.60 -12.12 11.14
N ILE A 89 2.89 -12.14 10.82
CA ILE A 89 3.45 -12.86 9.67
C ILE A 89 4.62 -13.72 10.15
N PRO A 90 4.57 -15.05 9.98
CA PRO A 90 5.69 -15.92 10.32
C PRO A 90 6.90 -15.66 9.40
N VAL A 91 8.09 -15.39 9.97
CA VAL A 91 9.31 -15.07 9.19
C VAL A 91 10.36 -16.20 9.25
N SER A 92 10.47 -16.93 10.36
CA SER A 92 11.21 -18.20 10.51
C SER A 92 11.33 -18.62 11.98
N GLY A 93 11.18 -19.93 12.26
CA GLY A 93 11.11 -20.43 13.63
C GLY A 93 9.90 -19.82 14.37
N ASP A 94 10.07 -19.49 15.65
CA ASP A 94 9.01 -18.88 16.47
C ASP A 94 8.96 -17.33 16.35
N ARG A 95 9.55 -16.76 15.28
CA ARG A 95 9.62 -15.30 15.10
C ARG A 95 8.51 -14.81 14.16
N MET A 96 7.74 -13.85 14.68
CA MET A 96 6.68 -13.17 13.96
C MET A 96 7.08 -11.71 13.66
N LEU A 97 6.85 -11.28 12.43
CA LEU A 97 6.71 -9.86 12.11
C LEU A 97 5.29 -9.45 12.48
N SER A 98 5.16 -8.54 13.43
CA SER A 98 3.89 -8.00 13.87
C SER A 98 3.77 -6.56 13.41
N ILE A 99 2.65 -6.22 12.78
CA ILE A 99 2.34 -4.86 12.33
C ILE A 99 1.01 -4.44 12.98
N LEU A 100 1.11 -3.53 13.95
CA LEU A 100 -0.01 -2.92 14.64
C LEU A 100 -0.54 -1.74 13.81
N PHE A 101 -1.84 -1.69 13.60
CA PHE A 101 -2.61 -0.59 13.04
C PHE A 101 -3.51 -0.05 14.15
N LYS A 102 -3.28 1.17 14.61
CA LYS A 102 -4.06 1.79 15.69
C LYS A 102 -4.62 3.13 15.25
N PHE A 103 -5.94 3.27 15.32
CA PHE A 103 -6.61 4.53 15.07
C PHE A 103 -6.80 5.27 16.39
N MET A 104 -6.46 6.55 16.43
CA MET A 104 -6.58 7.36 17.63
C MET A 104 -6.83 8.84 17.30
N PRO A 105 -7.60 9.55 18.13
CA PRO A 105 -7.73 11.00 17.99
C PRO A 105 -6.39 11.68 18.30
N VAL A 106 -6.04 12.68 17.50
CA VAL A 106 -4.88 13.57 17.69
C VAL A 106 -5.36 14.97 17.34
N ASP A 107 -5.45 15.83 18.36
CA ASP A 107 -6.06 17.15 18.27
C ASP A 107 -7.46 17.08 17.61
N ASP A 108 -7.70 17.82 16.54
CA ASP A 108 -8.96 17.87 15.80
C ASP A 108 -9.07 16.79 14.69
N HIS A 109 -8.12 15.86 14.61
CA HIS A 109 -8.03 14.85 13.56
C HIS A 109 -8.03 13.41 14.09
N ILE A 110 -8.29 12.46 13.21
CA ILE A 110 -8.11 11.03 13.49
C ILE A 110 -6.83 10.59 12.82
N SER A 111 -5.93 9.98 13.57
CA SER A 111 -4.66 9.48 13.10
C SER A 111 -4.67 7.95 13.03
N LEU A 112 -4.08 7.38 11.98
CA LEU A 112 -3.68 5.99 11.92
C LEU A 112 -2.18 5.91 12.24
N MET A 113 -1.85 5.27 13.34
CA MET A 113 -0.48 4.91 13.69
C MET A 113 -0.24 3.46 13.29
N VAL A 114 0.79 3.21 12.47
CA VAL A 114 1.19 1.88 12.06
C VAL A 114 2.61 1.60 12.55
N ILE A 115 2.76 0.56 13.37
CA ILE A 115 4.01 0.23 14.07
C ILE A 115 4.34 -1.23 13.78
N SER A 116 5.59 -1.53 13.43
CA SER A 116 6.06 -2.92 13.39
C SER A 116 7.07 -3.21 14.49
N ASN A 117 7.31 -4.48 14.80
CA ASN A 117 8.41 -4.91 15.67
C ASN A 117 9.75 -5.05 14.92
N TYR A 118 9.90 -4.43 13.74
CA TYR A 118 11.14 -4.49 12.97
C TYR A 118 12.01 -3.26 13.24
N ASP A 119 13.21 -3.51 13.78
CA ASP A 119 14.25 -2.51 13.94
C ASP A 119 14.95 -2.29 12.59
N ILE A 120 14.70 -1.14 11.98
CA ILE A 120 15.23 -0.78 10.65
C ILE A 120 16.75 -0.63 10.71
N ALA A 121 17.26 0.00 11.77
CA ALA A 121 18.68 0.33 11.90
C ALA A 121 19.52 -0.94 12.03
N ASN A 122 19.06 -1.89 12.85
CA ASN A 122 19.74 -3.16 13.09
C ASN A 122 19.24 -4.31 12.20
N LYS A 123 18.25 -4.06 11.35
CA LYS A 123 17.65 -4.99 10.39
C LYS A 123 17.20 -6.31 11.01
N LYS A 124 16.50 -6.25 12.15
CA LYS A 124 16.09 -7.45 12.91
C LYS A 124 14.72 -7.27 13.57
N LEU A 125 14.05 -8.39 13.81
CA LEU A 125 12.85 -8.42 14.63
C LEU A 125 13.19 -8.25 16.11
N VAL A 126 12.46 -7.38 16.78
CA VAL A 126 12.51 -7.18 18.23
C VAL A 126 11.46 -8.09 18.87
N ALA A 127 11.89 -8.89 19.84
CA ALA A 127 11.01 -9.80 20.56
C ALA A 127 10.02 -9.04 21.45
N GLY A 128 8.85 -9.63 21.70
CA GLY A 128 7.84 -9.08 22.59
C GLY A 128 8.38 -8.79 24.00
N GLY A 129 7.89 -7.71 24.62
CA GLY A 129 8.30 -7.28 25.96
C GLY A 129 9.61 -6.48 26.02
N LYS A 130 10.28 -6.26 24.88
CA LYS A 130 11.43 -5.36 24.78
C LYS A 130 11.00 -3.97 24.31
N ASP A 131 11.86 -2.98 24.55
CA ASP A 131 11.66 -1.62 24.08
C ASP A 131 11.54 -1.58 22.54
N LEU A 132 10.48 -0.94 22.05
CA LEU A 132 10.17 -0.76 20.63
C LEU A 132 10.54 0.64 20.13
N SER A 133 11.21 1.47 20.94
CA SER A 133 11.56 2.87 20.63
C SER A 133 12.41 3.07 19.36
N GLY A 134 13.03 2.01 18.83
CA GLY A 134 13.78 2.02 17.56
C GLY A 134 13.11 1.29 16.39
N CYS A 135 11.89 0.79 16.57
CA CYS A 135 11.20 0.02 15.54
C CYS A 135 10.48 0.91 14.52
N TYR A 136 10.22 0.34 13.34
CA TYR A 136 9.53 1.05 12.26
C TYR A 136 8.16 1.55 12.73
N SER A 137 7.91 2.84 12.52
CA SER A 137 6.61 3.45 12.75
C SER A 137 6.30 4.48 11.67
N LYS A 138 5.02 4.60 11.31
CA LYS A 138 4.54 5.66 10.43
C LYS A 138 3.18 6.15 10.91
N GLN A 139 2.99 7.46 10.87
CA GLN A 139 1.74 8.11 11.21
C GLN A 139 1.07 8.64 9.94
N TYR A 140 -0.24 8.50 9.89
CA TYR A 140 -1.11 9.07 8.86
C TYR A 140 -2.25 9.81 9.53
N PHE A 141 -2.78 10.85 8.88
CA PHE A 141 -4.00 11.52 9.27
C PHE A 141 -5.12 11.16 8.30
N ILE A 142 -6.30 10.92 8.85
CA ILE A 142 -7.54 10.83 8.07
C ILE A 142 -8.08 12.24 7.94
N VAL A 143 -8.15 12.72 6.71
CA VAL A 143 -8.61 14.06 6.40
C VAL A 143 -9.63 13.96 5.30
N ARG A 144 -10.87 14.39 5.59
CA ARG A 144 -12.04 14.09 4.78
C ARG A 144 -12.13 12.59 4.47
N ASN A 145 -11.79 12.21 3.25
CA ASN A 145 -11.80 10.83 2.76
C ASN A 145 -10.39 10.31 2.42
N SER A 146 -9.32 11.02 2.76
CA SER A 146 -7.96 10.65 2.38
C SER A 146 -7.16 10.17 3.59
N LEU A 147 -6.29 9.18 3.36
CA LEU A 147 -5.26 8.81 4.33
C LEU A 147 -3.96 9.51 3.91
N VAL A 148 -3.54 10.53 4.66
CA VAL A 148 -2.41 11.38 4.30
C VAL A 148 -1.23 11.07 5.22
N PRO A 149 -0.02 10.76 4.70
CA PRO A 149 1.15 10.56 5.56
C PRO A 149 1.43 11.79 6.42
N GLY A 150 1.76 11.62 7.71
CA GLY A 150 1.97 12.74 8.64
C GLY A 150 3.08 13.70 8.21
N HIS A 151 4.12 13.19 7.54
CA HIS A 151 5.19 14.00 6.95
C HIS A 151 4.77 14.73 5.66
N ILE A 152 3.56 14.51 5.15
CA ILE A 152 2.95 15.20 3.99
C ILE A 152 1.76 16.08 4.43
N PHE A 153 1.14 15.76 5.57
CA PHE A 153 -0.01 16.48 6.12
C PHE A 153 0.20 17.99 6.12
N TYR A 154 -0.77 18.70 5.55
CA TYR A 154 -0.71 20.13 5.30
C TYR A 154 -0.61 20.89 6.63
N ILE A 155 0.42 21.73 6.72
CA ILE A 155 0.57 22.76 7.74
C ILE A 155 0.91 24.03 6.94
N LYS A 156 0.41 25.18 7.39
CA LYS A 156 0.55 26.50 6.72
C LYS A 156 1.98 26.79 6.21
N ASP A 157 3.00 26.25 6.87
CA ASP A 157 4.41 26.35 6.49
C ASP A 157 4.79 25.66 5.16
N ARG A 158 3.91 24.83 4.57
CA ARG A 158 4.13 24.16 3.27
C ARG A 158 3.70 24.98 2.05
N GLU A 159 3.01 26.11 2.20
CA GLU A 159 2.71 27.00 1.06
C GLU A 159 3.98 27.44 0.30
N GLY A 160 5.10 27.55 1.02
CA GLY A 160 6.42 27.82 0.41
C GLY A 160 6.88 26.73 -0.57
N ALA A 161 6.50 25.47 -0.35
CA ALA A 161 6.82 24.37 -1.27
C ALA A 161 5.99 24.45 -2.57
N VAL A 162 4.72 24.87 -2.49
CA VAL A 162 3.86 25.10 -3.68
C VAL A 162 4.46 26.17 -4.58
N LYS A 163 4.91 27.27 -3.98
CA LYS A 163 5.58 28.34 -4.72
C LYS A 163 6.84 27.81 -5.41
N LYS A 164 7.66 27.04 -4.69
CA LYS A 164 8.86 26.41 -5.25
C LYS A 164 8.55 25.48 -6.43
N PHE A 165 7.57 24.58 -6.31
CA PHE A 165 7.22 23.66 -7.40
C PHE A 165 6.72 24.41 -8.65
N ARG A 166 5.94 25.48 -8.46
CA ARG A 166 5.48 26.33 -9.57
C ARG A 166 6.64 27.06 -10.23
N ASP A 167 7.51 27.69 -9.44
CA ASP A 167 8.66 28.46 -9.92
C ASP A 167 9.67 27.56 -10.66
N GLU A 168 9.87 26.33 -10.20
CA GLU A 168 10.78 25.34 -10.80
C GLU A 168 10.16 24.54 -11.95
N SER A 169 8.87 24.76 -12.26
CA SER A 169 8.11 23.93 -13.21
C SER A 169 8.16 22.43 -12.87
N ASP A 170 8.17 22.08 -11.59
CA ASP A 170 8.07 20.70 -11.12
C ASP A 170 6.60 20.27 -11.11
N TYR A 171 6.09 19.92 -12.29
CA TYR A 171 4.70 19.49 -12.46
C TYR A 171 4.39 18.20 -11.69
N ASN A 172 5.38 17.33 -11.48
CA ASN A 172 5.16 16.11 -10.73
C ASN A 172 5.02 16.43 -9.24
N GLY A 173 5.96 17.19 -8.67
CA GLY A 173 5.90 17.63 -7.28
C GLY A 173 4.65 18.45 -6.97
N LEU A 174 4.20 19.30 -7.90
CA LEU A 174 2.97 20.06 -7.74
C LEU A 174 1.72 19.16 -7.76
N ALA A 175 1.65 18.20 -8.68
CA ALA A 175 0.53 17.27 -8.76
C ALA A 175 0.48 16.33 -7.54
N ASP A 176 1.63 15.82 -7.10
CA ASP A 176 1.74 15.02 -5.88
C ASP A 176 1.33 15.84 -4.66
N PHE A 177 1.75 17.10 -4.56
CA PHE A 177 1.35 17.98 -3.47
C PHE A 177 -0.18 18.13 -3.42
N TYR A 178 -0.83 18.49 -4.54
CA TYR A 178 -2.29 18.63 -4.59
C TYR A 178 -3.03 17.33 -4.27
N LEU A 179 -2.47 16.18 -4.64
CA LEU A 179 -3.11 14.89 -4.36
C LEU A 179 -3.21 14.59 -2.86
N PHE A 180 -2.39 15.25 -2.03
CA PHE A 180 -2.27 14.99 -0.60
C PHE A 180 -2.45 16.26 0.27
N ASP A 181 -2.85 17.40 -0.30
CA ASP A 181 -2.95 18.69 0.42
C ASP A 181 -4.28 18.90 1.17
N ASP A 182 -5.17 17.90 1.17
CA ASP A 182 -6.52 17.93 1.75
C ASP A 182 -7.51 18.92 1.10
N ASP A 183 -7.15 19.55 -0.03
CA ASP A 183 -8.08 20.39 -0.78
C ASP A 183 -8.59 19.71 -2.05
N SER A 184 -9.76 19.09 -1.94
CA SER A 184 -10.48 18.51 -3.08
C SER A 184 -10.78 19.49 -4.24
N ALA A 185 -10.67 20.81 -4.01
CA ALA A 185 -10.73 21.77 -5.10
C ALA A 185 -9.49 21.68 -5.99
N ASN A 186 -8.31 21.50 -5.39
CA ASN A 186 -7.02 21.38 -6.08
C ASN A 186 -6.91 20.06 -6.87
N ASP A 187 -7.58 18.99 -6.43
CA ASP A 187 -7.66 17.71 -7.17
C ASP A 187 -8.16 17.85 -8.61
N LYS A 188 -8.97 18.89 -8.89
CA LYS A 188 -9.51 19.17 -10.23
C LYS A 188 -8.46 19.71 -11.19
N ASP A 189 -7.39 20.31 -10.66
CA ASP A 189 -6.32 20.92 -11.45
C ASP A 189 -5.23 19.91 -11.82
N ILE A 190 -5.13 18.80 -11.09
CA ILE A 190 -4.12 17.75 -11.28
C ILE A 190 -4.04 17.26 -12.74
N PRO A 191 -5.16 16.92 -13.44
CA PRO A 191 -5.09 16.52 -14.84
C PRO A 191 -4.49 17.60 -15.76
N GLY A 192 -4.79 18.88 -15.48
CA GLY A 192 -4.24 20.01 -16.23
C GLY A 192 -2.74 20.18 -16.01
N ILE A 193 -2.30 20.09 -14.75
CA ILE A 193 -0.89 20.16 -14.34
C ILE A 193 -0.08 19.05 -15.02
N LEU A 194 -0.56 17.81 -14.93
CA LEU A 194 0.11 16.64 -15.52
C LEU A 194 0.16 16.73 -17.06
N SER A 195 -0.93 17.21 -17.69
CA SER A 195 -0.96 17.43 -19.14
C SER A 195 0.05 18.50 -19.58
N ALA A 196 0.17 19.60 -18.83
CA ALA A 196 1.15 20.65 -19.10
C ALA A 196 2.59 20.12 -18.94
N GLY A 197 2.86 19.35 -17.89
CA GLY A 197 4.15 18.69 -17.70
C GLY A 197 4.49 17.74 -18.85
N PHE A 198 3.54 16.92 -19.30
CA PHE A 198 3.78 15.97 -20.39
C PHE A 198 4.04 16.66 -21.74
N LYS A 199 3.38 17.80 -22.00
CA LYS A 199 3.68 18.62 -23.19
C LYS A 199 5.11 19.16 -23.17
N LYS A 200 5.65 19.49 -21.99
CA LYS A 200 7.02 20.01 -21.83
C LYS A 200 8.07 18.90 -21.88
N THR A 201 7.78 17.75 -21.29
CA THR A 201 8.67 16.58 -21.23
C THR A 201 7.91 15.31 -21.64
N PRO A 202 7.77 15.04 -22.96
CA PRO A 202 6.94 13.93 -23.44
C PRO A 202 7.62 12.56 -23.38
N THR A 203 8.94 12.51 -23.13
CA THR A 203 9.74 11.28 -23.11
C THR A 203 10.72 11.25 -21.92
N GLY A 204 11.33 10.09 -21.68
CA GLY A 204 12.34 9.90 -20.64
C GLY A 204 11.75 9.78 -19.23
N TYR A 205 12.62 9.92 -18.22
CA TYR A 205 12.29 9.66 -16.81
C TYR A 205 11.13 10.52 -16.30
N ASN A 206 11.16 11.83 -16.56
CA ASN A 206 10.11 12.75 -16.09
C ASN A 206 8.73 12.42 -16.69
N ALA A 207 8.68 12.02 -17.96
CA ALA A 207 7.44 11.59 -18.60
C ALA A 207 6.87 10.33 -17.93
N CYS A 208 7.74 9.38 -17.53
CA CYS A 208 7.33 8.22 -16.76
C CYS A 208 6.79 8.59 -15.38
N MET A 209 7.45 9.52 -14.66
CA MET A 209 6.99 9.99 -13.35
C MET A 209 5.60 10.63 -13.44
N LEU A 210 5.39 11.52 -14.39
CA LEU A 210 4.08 12.13 -14.64
C LEU A 210 2.98 11.08 -14.90
N LYS A 211 3.31 10.00 -15.61
CA LYS A 211 2.37 8.88 -15.85
C LYS A 211 2.12 8.01 -14.63
N LEU A 212 3.10 7.86 -13.73
CA LEU A 212 2.90 7.18 -12.46
C LEU A 212 1.96 7.99 -11.55
N THR A 213 2.17 9.29 -11.45
CA THR A 213 1.32 10.22 -10.68
C THR A 213 -0.08 10.31 -11.27
N GLU A 214 -0.21 10.38 -12.61
CA GLU A 214 -1.50 10.31 -13.29
C GLU A 214 -2.24 9.01 -12.96
N SER A 215 -1.54 7.88 -12.91
CA SER A 215 -2.13 6.60 -12.51
C SER A 215 -2.61 6.62 -11.06
N GLN A 216 -1.80 7.14 -10.14
CA GLN A 216 -2.15 7.24 -8.73
C GLN A 216 -3.39 8.11 -8.52
N TYR A 217 -3.45 9.28 -9.17
CA TYR A 217 -4.64 10.12 -9.21
C TYR A 217 -5.88 9.35 -9.70
N PHE A 218 -5.76 8.57 -10.78
CA PHE A 218 -6.87 7.77 -11.28
C PHE A 218 -7.25 6.61 -10.37
N ILE A 219 -6.32 6.01 -9.63
CA ILE A 219 -6.60 4.98 -8.62
C ILE A 219 -7.44 5.59 -7.51
N PHE A 220 -7.03 6.71 -6.93
CA PHE A 220 -7.75 7.39 -5.86
C PHE A 220 -9.15 7.86 -6.28
N ASN A 221 -9.31 8.18 -7.56
CA ASN A 221 -10.59 8.56 -8.16
C ASN A 221 -11.38 7.37 -8.73
N ARG A 222 -10.98 6.12 -8.45
CA ARG A 222 -11.63 4.86 -8.91
C ARG A 222 -11.78 4.74 -10.43
N LYS A 223 -10.96 5.46 -11.20
CA LYS A 223 -10.90 5.41 -12.66
C LYS A 223 -9.90 4.34 -13.12
N PHE A 224 -10.11 3.09 -12.68
CA PHE A 224 -9.12 2.01 -12.79
C PHE A 224 -8.68 1.66 -14.21
N ASN A 225 -9.54 1.86 -15.21
CA ASN A 225 -9.16 1.66 -16.62
C ASN A 225 -8.18 2.75 -17.09
N LYS A 226 -8.40 4.00 -16.70
CA LYS A 226 -7.47 5.10 -16.99
C LYS A 226 -6.15 4.91 -16.26
N ALA A 227 -6.20 4.48 -14.99
CA ALA A 227 -5.01 4.14 -14.23
C ALA A 227 -4.15 3.07 -14.91
N ASP A 228 -4.75 1.99 -15.43
CA ASP A 228 -4.02 0.94 -16.15
C ASP A 228 -3.40 1.47 -17.45
N ILE A 229 -4.12 2.33 -18.20
CA ILE A 229 -3.59 2.98 -19.41
C ILE A 229 -2.35 3.80 -19.05
N SER A 230 -2.41 4.66 -18.03
CA SER A 230 -1.26 5.46 -17.60
C SER A 230 -0.07 4.59 -17.19
N LEU A 231 -0.30 3.43 -16.53
CA LEU A 231 0.78 2.49 -16.18
C LEU A 231 1.37 1.77 -17.40
N ARG A 232 0.55 1.45 -18.41
CA ARG A 232 1.04 0.90 -19.68
C ARG A 232 1.90 1.92 -20.40
N ASP A 233 1.48 3.17 -20.44
CA ASP A 233 2.22 4.26 -21.07
C ASP A 233 3.54 4.55 -20.34
N ALA A 234 3.55 4.59 -19.01
CA ALA A 234 4.77 4.70 -18.21
C ALA A 234 5.78 3.58 -18.55
N GLY A 235 5.30 2.33 -18.67
CA GLY A 235 6.13 1.19 -19.04
C GLY A 235 6.69 1.27 -20.46
N LYS A 236 5.91 1.77 -21.43
CA LYS A 236 6.40 2.02 -22.81
C LYS A 236 7.47 3.12 -22.81
N LEU A 237 7.23 4.22 -22.13
CA LEU A 237 8.16 5.35 -22.04
C LEU A 237 9.48 4.95 -21.35
N ALA A 238 9.44 3.99 -20.42
CA ALA A 238 10.63 3.49 -19.73
C ALA A 238 11.66 2.86 -20.68
N THR A 239 11.25 2.44 -21.89
CA THR A 239 12.18 1.92 -22.91
C THR A 239 13.16 2.97 -23.40
N ALA A 240 12.77 4.24 -23.38
CA ALA A 240 13.59 5.38 -23.80
C ALA A 240 14.51 5.93 -22.70
N ILE A 241 14.45 5.38 -21.48
CA ILE A 241 15.36 5.77 -20.38
C ILE A 241 16.71 5.09 -20.59
N THR A 242 17.76 5.90 -20.70
CA THR A 242 19.14 5.44 -20.89
C THR A 242 19.84 5.13 -19.56
N ASP A 243 19.53 5.87 -18.50
CA ASP A 243 20.09 5.64 -17.17
C ASP A 243 19.53 4.32 -16.56
N PRO A 244 20.39 3.33 -16.24
CA PRO A 244 19.93 2.03 -15.74
C PRO A 244 19.24 2.11 -14.36
N ALA A 245 19.66 3.02 -13.49
CA ALA A 245 19.08 3.17 -12.15
C ALA A 245 17.67 3.76 -12.25
N GLN A 246 17.49 4.79 -13.06
CA GLN A 246 16.18 5.38 -13.35
C GLN A 246 15.25 4.38 -14.03
N LYS A 247 15.75 3.64 -15.02
CA LYS A 247 14.97 2.61 -15.71
C LYS A 247 14.51 1.50 -14.76
N LYS A 248 15.41 1.03 -13.89
CA LYS A 248 15.10 0.03 -12.85
C LYS A 248 14.04 0.56 -11.89
N PHE A 249 14.22 1.80 -11.41
CA PHE A 249 13.25 2.46 -10.53
C PHE A 249 11.86 2.50 -11.18
N ILE A 250 11.73 3.03 -12.40
CA ILE A 250 10.44 3.10 -13.10
C ILE A 250 9.82 1.71 -13.30
N THR A 251 10.62 0.72 -13.68
CA THR A 251 10.15 -0.66 -13.88
C THR A 251 9.54 -1.23 -12.58
N ILE A 252 10.23 -1.03 -11.46
CA ILE A 252 9.75 -1.45 -10.14
C ILE A 252 8.49 -0.66 -9.76
N SER A 253 8.49 0.67 -9.90
CA SER A 253 7.35 1.52 -9.58
C SER A 253 6.10 1.14 -10.37
N VAL A 254 6.22 0.88 -11.68
CA VAL A 254 5.10 0.39 -12.51
C VAL A 254 4.59 -0.95 -11.99
N LYS A 255 5.48 -1.90 -11.64
CA LYS A 255 5.08 -3.20 -11.10
C LYS A 255 4.31 -3.06 -9.78
N LEU A 256 4.82 -2.24 -8.86
CA LEU A 256 4.20 -2.01 -7.55
C LEU A 256 2.85 -1.31 -7.69
N MET A 257 2.77 -0.26 -8.51
CA MET A 257 1.52 0.45 -8.77
C MET A 257 0.47 -0.42 -9.48
N ARG A 258 0.89 -1.35 -10.36
CA ARG A 258 -0.02 -2.37 -10.91
C ARG A 258 -0.61 -3.26 -9.82
N ARG A 259 0.18 -3.63 -8.81
CA ARG A 259 -0.34 -4.40 -7.67
C ARG A 259 -1.36 -3.57 -6.87
N VAL A 260 -1.04 -2.31 -6.54
CA VAL A 260 -1.97 -1.38 -5.87
C VAL A 260 -3.27 -1.24 -6.65
N LEU A 261 -3.19 -1.06 -7.97
CA LEU A 261 -4.34 -0.99 -8.86
C LEU A 261 -5.20 -2.27 -8.80
N ASN A 262 -4.59 -3.45 -8.90
CA ASN A 262 -5.31 -4.72 -8.87
C ASN A 262 -6.00 -4.94 -7.52
N ILE A 263 -5.29 -4.69 -6.43
CA ILE A 263 -5.83 -4.78 -5.08
C ILE A 263 -7.03 -3.82 -4.93
N SER A 264 -6.84 -2.55 -5.28
CA SER A 264 -7.89 -1.51 -5.17
C SER A 264 -9.13 -1.84 -6.00
N ARG A 265 -8.94 -2.36 -7.22
CA ARG A 265 -10.03 -2.76 -8.11
C ARG A 265 -10.85 -3.93 -7.56
N ASN A 266 -10.19 -4.89 -6.91
CA ASN A 266 -10.80 -6.17 -6.58
C ASN A 266 -11.35 -6.25 -5.15
N ILE A 267 -10.96 -5.35 -4.23
CA ILE A 267 -11.60 -5.28 -2.90
C ILE A 267 -13.04 -4.72 -2.98
N GLN A 268 -13.48 -4.18 -4.13
CA GLN A 268 -14.85 -3.66 -4.31
C GLN A 268 -15.91 -4.74 -4.63
N ASN A 269 -15.51 -5.96 -4.98
CA ASN A 269 -16.41 -7.01 -5.50
C ASN A 269 -16.78 -8.10 -4.48
N LYS A 270 -16.59 -7.85 -3.18
CA LYS A 270 -16.99 -8.74 -2.07
C LYS A 270 -17.54 -7.91 -0.92
#